data_AF-A0A0G0HE98-F1
#
_entry.id   AF-A0A0G0HE98-F1
#
_cell.length_a   1.000
_cell.length_b   1.000
_cell.length_c   1.000
_cell.angle_alpha   90.00
_cell.angle_beta   90.00
_cell.angle_gamma   90.00
#
_symmetry.space_group_name_H-M   'P 1'
#
loop_
_entity.id
_entity.type
_entity.pdbx_description
1 polymer ?
#
loop_
_entity_poly.entity_id
_entity_poly.type
_entity_poly.pdbx_seq_one_letter_code
_entity_poly.pdbx_strand_id
1 'polypeptide(L)'
;MIVISLFVYKNWWFWLTLIGGHLGLYYGIYRFKLKIFEVYEAFVFAGITFFSVAGLIISLFGLSVTGSIYFFITLLLIPVYFLLSRNYKKISLYRSGRFGVAGVSIAALFFLIRIPVAVSTDNMISFVGKIDWIPSAVSFFIFLIVIIYLAFSK
;
A
#
# COMPACT_ATOMS: atom_id res chain seq x y z
N MET A 1 -10.62 -11.23 7.40
CA MET A 1 -10.05 -11.96 6.25
C MET A 1 -8.77 -12.71 6.57
N ILE A 2 -7.93 -12.27 7.53
CA ILE A 2 -6.72 -12.98 7.98
C ILE A 2 -7.02 -14.44 8.39
N VAL A 3 -8.09 -14.67 9.15
CA VAL A 3 -8.48 -16.02 9.59
C VAL A 3 -8.75 -16.95 8.39
N ILE A 4 -9.47 -16.49 7.37
CA ILE A 4 -9.79 -17.29 6.17
C ILE A 4 -8.52 -17.59 5.35
N SER A 5 -7.60 -16.61 5.25
CA SER A 5 -6.34 -16.81 4.51
C SER A 5 -5.40 -17.84 5.13
N LEU A 6 -5.49 -18.07 6.45
CA LEU A 6 -4.69 -19.08 7.13
C LEU A 6 -5.12 -20.52 6.77
N PHE A 7 -6.37 -20.73 6.33
CA PHE A 7 -6.91 -22.06 6.05
C PHE A 7 -6.93 -22.44 4.56
N VAL A 8 -7.07 -21.48 3.64
CA VAL A 8 -7.33 -21.80 2.21
C VAL A 8 -6.17 -21.45 1.28
N TYR A 9 -5.55 -20.28 1.44
CA TYR A 9 -4.44 -19.83 0.59
C TYR A 9 -3.45 -18.99 1.40
N LYS A 10 -2.63 -19.66 2.22
CA LYS A 10 -1.65 -19.02 3.10
C LYS A 10 -0.76 -18.03 2.36
N ASN A 11 -0.38 -18.30 1.11
CA ASN A 11 0.51 -17.43 0.32
C ASN A 11 -0.20 -16.19 -0.27
N TRP A 12 -1.53 -16.20 -0.35
CA TRP A 12 -2.34 -15.09 -0.89
C TRP A 12 -2.88 -14.16 0.20
N TRP A 13 -2.48 -14.35 1.46
CA TRP A 13 -3.00 -13.60 2.60
C TRP A 13 -2.92 -12.08 2.42
N PHE A 14 -1.84 -11.59 1.79
CA PHE A 14 -1.65 -10.17 1.51
C PHE A 14 -2.74 -9.64 0.57
N TRP A 15 -2.92 -10.27 -0.59
CA TRP A 15 -3.90 -9.84 -1.59
C TRP A 15 -5.33 -9.97 -1.09
N LEU A 16 -5.64 -11.05 -0.37
CA LEU A 16 -6.95 -11.22 0.25
C LEU A 16 -7.21 -10.14 1.30
N THR A 17 -6.23 -9.83 2.14
CA THR A 17 -6.35 -8.73 3.13
C THR A 17 -6.50 -7.39 2.44
N LEU A 18 -5.79 -7.14 1.34
CA LEU A 18 -5.89 -5.92 0.56
C LEU A 18 -7.29 -5.76 -0.04
N ILE A 19 -7.82 -6.78 -0.70
CA ILE A 19 -9.17 -6.77 -1.29
C ILE A 19 -10.21 -6.59 -0.19
N GLY A 20 -10.12 -7.36 0.90
CA GLY A 20 -11.02 -7.23 2.04
C GLY A 20 -10.99 -5.84 2.68
N GLY A 21 -9.79 -5.26 2.81
CA GLY A 21 -9.60 -3.91 3.29
C GLY A 21 -10.28 -2.88 2.39
N HIS A 22 -10.14 -2.99 1.07
CA HIS A 22 -10.82 -2.10 0.12
C HIS A 22 -12.34 -2.28 0.15
N LEU A 23 -12.85 -3.51 0.20
CA LEU A 23 -14.28 -3.76 0.33
C LEU A 23 -14.85 -3.16 1.62
N GLY A 24 -14.16 -3.34 2.75
CA GLY A 24 -14.52 -2.73 4.03
C GLY A 24 -14.48 -1.21 3.98
N LEU A 25 -13.45 -0.64 3.34
CA LEU A 25 -13.31 0.79 3.12
C LEU A 25 -14.48 1.36 2.30
N TYR A 26 -14.80 0.76 1.15
CA TYR A 26 -15.88 1.21 0.29
C TYR A 26 -17.24 1.06 0.96
N TYR A 27 -17.47 -0.04 1.68
CA TYR A 27 -18.67 -0.20 2.50
C TYR A 27 -18.79 0.91 3.55
N GLY A 28 -17.70 1.21 4.26
CA GLY A 28 -17.67 2.30 5.25
C GLY A 28 -17.93 3.68 4.62
N ILE A 29 -17.29 3.98 3.50
CA ILE A 29 -17.49 5.22 2.74
C ILE A 29 -18.96 5.36 2.34
N TYR A 30 -19.54 4.31 1.76
CA TYR A 30 -20.94 4.31 1.33
C TYR A 30 -21.91 4.47 2.51
N ARG A 31 -21.71 3.69 3.58
CA ARG A 31 -22.59 3.67 4.76
C ARG A 31 -22.58 5.00 5.52
N PHE A 32 -21.40 5.60 5.68
CA PHE A 32 -21.19 6.80 6.49
C PHE A 32 -21.05 8.08 5.64
N LYS A 33 -21.22 7.98 4.32
CA LYS A 33 -21.14 9.10 3.36
C LYS A 33 -19.84 9.92 3.48
N LEU A 34 -18.73 9.21 3.70
CA LEU A 34 -17.43 9.84 3.90
C LEU A 34 -16.83 10.29 2.56
N LYS A 35 -15.90 11.25 2.61
CA LYS A 35 -15.18 11.69 1.41
C LYS A 35 -14.11 10.66 1.02
N ILE A 36 -14.30 10.03 -0.13
CA ILE A 36 -13.48 8.89 -0.60
C ILE A 36 -11.97 9.11 -0.46
N PHE A 37 -11.44 10.25 -0.93
CA PHE A 37 -9.99 10.49 -0.94
C PHE A 37 -9.40 10.79 0.43
N GLU A 38 -10.16 11.42 1.34
CA GLU A 38 -9.70 11.65 2.72
C GLU A 38 -9.62 10.33 3.49
N VAL A 39 -10.63 9.47 3.35
CA VAL A 39 -10.62 8.14 3.99
C VAL A 39 -9.58 7.23 3.36
N TYR A 40 -9.39 7.30 2.04
CA TYR A 40 -8.37 6.52 1.35
C TYR A 40 -6.96 6.90 1.82
N GLU A 41 -6.70 8.19 2.04
CA GLU A 41 -5.42 8.67 2.58
C GLU A 41 -5.14 8.09 3.97
N ALA A 42 -6.14 8.11 4.85
CA ALA A 42 -6.06 7.48 6.17
C ALA A 42 -5.90 5.95 6.08
N PHE A 43 -6.59 5.29 5.14
CA PHE A 43 -6.48 3.85 4.91
C PHE A 43 -5.07 3.44 4.47
N VAL A 44 -4.46 4.19 3.54
CA VAL A 44 -3.08 3.91 3.12
C VAL A 44 -2.11 4.13 4.28
N PHE A 45 -2.26 5.21 5.04
CA PHE A 45 -1.42 5.48 6.22
C PHE A 45 -1.53 4.38 7.29
N ALA A 46 -2.76 3.94 7.59
CA ALA A 46 -3.00 2.83 8.49
C ALA A 46 -2.38 1.53 7.94
N GLY A 47 -2.52 1.28 6.63
CA GLY A 47 -1.96 0.12 5.94
C GLY A 47 -0.44 0.06 6.04
N ILE A 48 0.29 1.13 5.70
CA ILE A 48 1.76 1.14 5.80
C ILE A 48 2.24 0.98 7.25
N THR A 49 1.52 1.54 8.21
CA THR A 49 1.84 1.41 9.64
C THR A 49 1.60 -0.03 10.12
N PHE A 50 0.49 -0.63 9.70
CA PHE A 50 0.21 -2.04 10.00
C PHE A 50 1.28 -2.95 9.40
N PHE A 51 1.67 -2.72 8.14
CA PHE A 51 2.69 -3.53 7.48
C PHE A 51 4.10 -3.34 8.06
N SER A 52 4.45 -2.15 8.55
CA SER A 52 5.72 -1.95 9.25
C SER A 52 5.74 -2.71 10.57
N VAL A 53 4.69 -2.63 11.38
CA VAL A 53 4.59 -3.43 12.62
C VAL A 53 4.63 -4.93 12.32
N ALA A 54 3.91 -5.39 11.29
CA ALA A 54 3.95 -6.79 10.87
C ALA A 54 5.38 -7.21 10.46
N GLY A 55 6.07 -6.40 9.66
CA GLY A 55 7.46 -6.64 9.27
C GLY A 55 8.40 -6.73 10.47
N LEU A 56 8.22 -5.84 11.47
CA LEU A 56 9.00 -5.85 12.70
C LEU A 56 8.79 -7.14 13.48
N ILE A 57 7.53 -7.56 13.68
CA ILE A 57 7.19 -8.82 14.37
C ILE A 57 7.86 -10.00 13.64
N ILE A 58 7.76 -10.06 12.32
CA ILE A 58 8.38 -11.15 11.55
C ILE A 58 9.92 -11.11 11.66
N SER A 59 10.51 -9.92 11.63
CA SER A 59 11.95 -9.74 11.81
C SER A 59 12.42 -10.25 13.18
N LEU A 60 11.68 -9.94 14.25
CA LEU A 60 12.06 -10.27 15.62
C LEU A 60 11.83 -11.76 15.95
N PHE A 61 10.70 -12.32 15.56
CA PHE A 61 10.31 -13.68 15.93
C PHE A 61 10.65 -14.75 14.87
N GLY A 62 10.78 -14.35 13.61
CA GLY A 62 11.11 -15.27 12.51
C GLY A 62 12.60 -15.31 12.15
N LEU A 63 13.44 -14.45 12.77
CA LEU A 63 14.87 -14.27 12.46
C LEU A 63 15.14 -14.13 10.95
N SER A 64 14.26 -13.43 10.23
CA SER A 64 14.30 -13.35 8.77
C SER A 64 14.81 -11.98 8.32
N VAL A 65 15.93 -12.00 7.59
CA VAL A 65 16.49 -10.81 6.92
C VAL A 65 15.45 -10.15 6.00
N THR A 66 14.62 -10.96 5.33
CA THR A 66 13.55 -10.44 4.46
C THR A 66 12.49 -9.67 5.24
N GLY A 67 12.20 -10.08 6.49
CA GLY A 67 11.31 -9.37 7.39
C GLY A 67 11.86 -8.02 7.80
N SER A 68 13.17 -7.95 8.10
CA SER A 68 13.85 -6.69 8.42
C SER A 68 13.82 -5.71 7.24
N ILE A 69 14.15 -6.19 6.03
CA ILE A 69 14.11 -5.36 4.81
C ILE A 69 12.69 -4.81 4.59
N TYR A 70 11.67 -5.67 4.69
CA TYR A 70 10.28 -5.24 4.55
C TYR A 70 9.87 -4.20 5.61
N PHE A 71 10.29 -4.39 6.86
CA PHE A 71 10.09 -3.41 7.93
C PHE A 71 10.71 -2.06 7.60
N PHE A 72 12.00 -2.02 7.25
CA PHE A 72 12.68 -0.75 6.97
C PHE A 72 12.10 -0.03 5.76
N ILE A 73 11.73 -0.77 4.71
CA ILE A 73 11.07 -0.19 3.52
C ILE A 73 9.74 0.45 3.91
N THR A 74 8.88 -0.28 4.62
CA THR A 74 7.55 0.22 5.00
C THR A 74 7.62 1.33 6.05
N LEU A 75 8.59 1.27 6.96
CA LEU A 75 8.90 2.33 7.90
C LEU A 75 9.36 3.61 7.19
N LEU A 76 10.21 3.50 6.16
CA LEU A 76 10.69 4.63 5.37
C LEU A 76 9.56 5.33 4.59
N LEU A 77 8.51 4.62 4.21
CA LEU A 77 7.35 5.23 3.55
C LEU A 77 6.56 6.18 4.45
N ILE A 78 6.64 6.03 5.78
CA ILE A 78 5.94 6.90 6.74
C ILE A 78 6.46 8.35 6.68
N PRO A 79 7.77 8.64 6.82
CA PRO A 79 8.26 10.00 6.66
C PRO A 79 8.06 10.53 5.24
N VAL A 80 8.17 9.68 4.20
CA VAL A 80 7.87 10.08 2.81
C VAL A 80 6.41 10.51 2.68
N TYR A 81 5.47 9.81 3.34
CA TYR A 81 4.06 10.19 3.37
C TYR A 81 3.88 11.60 3.95
N PHE A 82 4.51 11.91 5.09
CA PHE A 82 4.41 13.25 5.69
C PHE A 82 5.05 14.34 4.82
N LEU A 83 6.18 14.04 4.19
CA LEU A 83 6.84 14.96 3.25
C LEU A 83 5.93 15.27 2.06
N LEU A 84 5.31 14.24 1.47
CA LEU A 84 4.37 14.41 0.38
C LEU A 84 3.12 15.16 0.84
N SER A 85 2.49 14.75 1.95
CA SER A 85 1.26 15.37 2.48
C SER A 85 1.45 16.87 2.77
N ARG A 86 2.64 17.28 3.22
CA ARG A 86 2.96 18.71 3.46
C ARG A 86 3.28 19.51 2.19
N ASN A 87 3.82 18.87 1.15
CA ASN A 87 4.40 19.58 0.01
C ASN A 87 3.71 19.32 -1.34
N TYR A 88 2.78 18.38 -1.45
CA TYR A 88 2.18 18.00 -2.75
C TYR A 88 1.50 19.18 -3.45
N LYS A 89 0.91 20.10 -2.69
CA LYS A 89 0.28 21.32 -3.22
C LYS A 89 1.26 22.32 -3.82
N LYS A 90 2.55 22.22 -3.48
CA LYS A 90 3.62 23.09 -4.00
C LYS A 90 4.26 22.53 -5.28
N ILE A 91 3.93 21.30 -5.66
CA ILE A 91 4.46 20.68 -6.88
C ILE A 91 3.82 21.38 -8.08
N SER A 92 4.63 21.95 -8.97
CA SER A 92 4.17 22.70 -10.15
C SER A 92 3.28 21.89 -11.10
N LEU A 93 3.45 20.57 -11.11
CA LEU A 93 2.62 19.62 -11.87
C LEU A 93 1.20 19.48 -11.30
N TYR A 94 0.96 19.89 -10.06
CA TYR A 94 -0.30 19.69 -9.36
C TYR A 94 -1.27 20.86 -9.56
N ARG A 95 -2.44 20.60 -10.17
CA ARG A 95 -3.39 21.65 -10.57
C ARG A 95 -4.78 21.54 -9.95
N SER A 96 -5.19 20.35 -9.49
CA SER A 96 -6.59 20.11 -9.08
C SER A 96 -6.95 20.60 -7.67
N GLY A 97 -5.97 20.74 -6.77
CA GLY A 97 -6.23 21.07 -5.36
C GLY A 97 -6.95 19.98 -4.54
N ARG A 98 -7.24 18.81 -5.12
CA ARG A 98 -7.90 17.66 -4.45
C ARG A 98 -7.06 17.08 -3.29
N PHE A 99 -7.70 16.33 -2.40
CA PHE A 99 -7.02 15.59 -1.34
C PHE A 99 -6.70 14.15 -1.81
N GLY A 100 -5.84 13.43 -1.09
CA GLY A 100 -5.54 12.02 -1.37
C GLY A 100 -4.32 11.74 -2.27
N VAL A 101 -3.71 12.76 -2.89
CA VAL A 101 -2.53 12.56 -3.75
C VAL A 101 -1.37 11.93 -2.99
N ALA A 102 -1.12 12.36 -1.76
CA ALA A 102 -0.07 11.80 -0.92
C ALA A 102 -0.31 10.30 -0.62
N GLY A 103 -1.53 9.93 -0.20
CA GLY A 103 -1.91 8.54 0.04
C GLY A 103 -1.76 7.66 -1.19
N VAL A 104 -2.32 8.09 -2.33
CA VAL A 104 -2.23 7.32 -3.58
C VAL A 104 -0.77 7.20 -4.08
N SER A 105 0.04 8.24 -3.89
CA SER A 105 1.47 8.22 -4.23
C SER A 105 2.24 7.22 -3.37
N ILE A 106 1.92 7.13 -2.08
CA ILE A 106 2.53 6.15 -1.18
C ILE A 106 2.08 4.73 -1.51
N ALA A 107 0.82 4.54 -1.86
CA ALA A 107 0.34 3.25 -2.37
C ALA A 107 1.10 2.84 -3.65
N ALA A 108 1.26 3.76 -4.61
CA ALA A 108 2.04 3.52 -5.82
C ALA A 108 3.49 3.16 -5.49
N LEU A 109 4.17 3.95 -4.64
CA LEU A 109 5.55 3.67 -4.22
C LEU A 109 5.69 2.32 -3.52
N PHE A 110 4.75 1.98 -2.63
CA PHE A 110 4.73 0.68 -1.96
C PHE A 110 4.68 -0.47 -2.96
N PHE A 111 3.78 -0.42 -3.95
CA PHE A 111 3.70 -1.46 -4.98
C PHE A 111 4.88 -1.45 -5.95
N LEU A 112 5.43 -0.28 -6.28
CA LEU A 112 6.64 -0.17 -7.08
C LEU A 112 7.83 -0.85 -6.41
N ILE A 113 8.03 -0.63 -5.11
CA ILE A 113 9.13 -1.25 -4.35
C ILE A 113 8.93 -2.76 -4.22
N ARG A 114 7.69 -3.25 -4.18
CA ARG A 114 7.42 -4.70 -4.15
C ARG A 114 7.88 -5.42 -5.41
N ILE A 115 7.87 -4.79 -6.58
CA ILE A 115 8.24 -5.41 -7.86
C ILE A 115 9.68 -5.97 -7.84
N PRO A 116 10.74 -5.17 -7.60
CA PRO A 116 12.10 -5.70 -7.62
C PRO A 116 12.34 -6.75 -6.52
N VAL A 117 11.64 -6.64 -5.39
CA VAL A 117 11.74 -7.64 -4.32
C VAL A 117 11.10 -8.97 -4.74
N ALA A 118 9.92 -8.93 -5.37
CA ALA A 118 9.25 -10.12 -5.90
C ALA A 118 10.06 -10.83 -7.00
N VAL A 119 10.80 -10.08 -7.81
CA VAL A 119 11.67 -10.64 -8.85
C VAL A 119 12.93 -11.29 -8.24
N SER A 120 13.48 -10.71 -7.18
CA SER A 120 14.78 -11.10 -6.62
C SER A 120 14.70 -12.17 -5.53
N THR A 121 13.53 -12.40 -4.92
CA THR A 121 13.38 -13.36 -3.80
C THR A 121 12.25 -14.34 -4.01
N ASP A 122 12.55 -15.63 -3.80
CA ASP A 122 11.57 -16.72 -3.88
C ASP A 122 10.68 -16.82 -2.65
N ASN A 123 11.17 -16.36 -1.49
CA ASN A 123 10.54 -16.54 -0.18
C ASN A 123 10.41 -15.21 0.58
N MET A 124 9.57 -14.31 0.10
CA MET A 124 9.17 -13.14 0.90
C MET A 124 7.78 -13.34 1.51
N ILE A 125 7.63 -12.85 2.73
CA ILE A 125 6.55 -13.20 3.67
C ILE A 125 5.13 -12.86 3.15
N SER A 126 5.01 -11.94 2.20
CA SER A 126 3.73 -11.44 1.68
C SER A 126 3.41 -11.84 0.24
N PHE A 127 4.10 -12.84 -0.33
CA PHE A 127 4.02 -13.16 -1.76
C PHE A 127 3.51 -14.57 -2.08
N VAL A 128 2.94 -14.67 -3.28
CA VAL A 128 2.62 -15.91 -3.99
C VAL A 128 3.85 -16.47 -4.73
N GLY A 129 5.06 -16.20 -4.23
CA GLY A 129 6.32 -16.44 -4.94
C GLY A 129 6.58 -15.42 -6.06
N LYS A 130 7.41 -15.77 -7.04
CA LYS A 130 7.85 -14.86 -8.12
C LYS A 130 6.68 -14.19 -8.85
N ILE A 131 5.54 -14.84 -9.00
CA ILE A 131 4.40 -14.29 -9.75
C ILE A 131 3.84 -12.99 -9.15
N ASP A 132 4.18 -12.64 -7.90
CA ASP A 132 3.68 -11.44 -7.21
C ASP A 132 4.10 -10.11 -7.88
N TRP A 133 5.14 -10.13 -8.71
CA TRP A 133 5.53 -8.94 -9.47
C TRP A 133 4.40 -8.48 -10.40
N ILE A 134 3.57 -9.41 -10.93
CA ILE A 134 2.46 -9.09 -11.84
C ILE A 134 1.37 -8.26 -11.14
N PRO A 135 0.69 -8.76 -10.08
CA PRO A 135 -0.34 -7.98 -9.41
C PRO A 135 0.23 -6.72 -8.74
N SER A 136 1.50 -6.73 -8.31
CA SER A 136 2.18 -5.53 -7.81
C SER A 136 2.35 -4.47 -8.92
N ALA A 137 2.80 -4.87 -10.12
CA ALA A 137 2.92 -3.96 -11.26
C ALA A 137 1.55 -3.41 -11.70
N VAL A 138 0.53 -4.27 -11.80
CA VAL A 138 -0.84 -3.84 -12.11
C VAL A 138 -1.34 -2.81 -11.09
N SER A 139 -1.16 -3.08 -9.79
CA SER A 139 -1.55 -2.15 -8.72
C SER A 139 -0.81 -0.82 -8.82
N PHE A 140 0.49 -0.85 -9.09
CA PHE A 140 1.30 0.34 -9.31
C PHE A 140 0.76 1.20 -10.46
N PHE A 141 0.49 0.61 -11.63
CA PHE A 141 -0.04 1.34 -12.78
C PHE A 141 -1.44 1.90 -12.52
N ILE A 142 -2.30 1.16 -11.81
CA ILE A 142 -3.62 1.67 -11.40
C ILE A 142 -3.44 2.93 -10.53
N PHE A 143 -2.59 2.88 -9.49
CA PHE A 143 -2.38 4.06 -8.64
C PHE A 143 -1.72 5.21 -9.40
N LEU A 144 -0.83 4.93 -10.34
CA LEU A 144 -0.23 5.95 -11.20
C LEU A 144 -1.29 6.67 -12.05
N ILE A 145 -2.24 5.94 -12.64
CA ILE A 145 -3.38 6.52 -13.36
C ILE A 145 -4.24 7.37 -12.43
N VAL A 146 -4.52 6.89 -11.20
CA VAL A 146 -5.28 7.67 -10.22
C VAL A 146 -4.55 8.95 -9.81
N ILE A 147 -3.23 8.93 -9.66
CA ILE A 147 -2.42 10.13 -9.37
C ILE A 147 -2.55 11.14 -10.51
N ILE A 148 -2.43 10.70 -11.76
CA ILE A 148 -2.56 11.58 -12.94
C ILE A 148 -3.97 12.19 -12.97
N TYR A 149 -5.01 11.37 -12.77
CA TYR A 149 -6.38 11.85 -12.68
C TYR A 149 -6.55 12.90 -11.57
N LEU A 150 -6.03 12.61 -10.37
CA LEU A 150 -6.08 13.53 -9.25
C LEU A 150 -5.25 14.78 -9.48
N ALA A 151 -4.13 14.72 -10.21
CA ALA A 151 -3.28 15.89 -10.44
C ALA A 151 -3.86 16.86 -11.46
N PHE A 152 -4.51 16.35 -12.51
CA PHE A 152 -4.90 17.13 -13.68
C PHE A 152 -6.40 17.32 -13.88
N SER A 153 -7.26 16.52 -13.24
CA SER A 153 -8.72 16.74 -13.32
C SER A 153 -9.07 18.01 -12.54
N LYS A 154 -9.61 19.00 -13.24
CA LYS A 154 -10.40 20.08 -12.61
C LYS A 154 -11.64 19.46 -11.97
#